data_AF-A0A925LCG4-F1
#
_entry.id   AF-A0A925LCG4-F1
#
_cell.length_a   1.000
_cell.length_b   1.000
_cell.length_c   1.000
_cell.angle_alpha   90.00
_cell.angle_beta   90.00
_cell.angle_gamma   90.00
#
_symmetry.space_group_name_H-M   'P 1'
#
loop_
_entity.id
_entity.type
_entity.pdbx_description
1 polymer ?
#
loop_
_entity_poly.entity_id
_entity_poly.type
_entity_poly.pdbx_seq_one_letter_code
_entity_poly.pdbx_strand_id
1 'polypeptide(L)' 'MLDKLTSTLDFHGQALSLRSERQRLIASNIANADTPGYVARDMDFTAALRQATGQMQGAPALAASQPGHIGG' A
#
# COMPACT_ATOMS: atom_id res chain seq x y z
N MET A 1 -13.09 15.28 -17.28
CA MET A 1 -13.75 13.95 -17.29
C MET A 1 -12.79 12.82 -17.61
N LEU A 2 -11.88 13.00 -18.59
CA LEU A 2 -10.83 12.00 -18.89
C LEU A 2 -9.93 11.73 -17.68
N ASP A 3 -9.58 12.76 -16.89
CA ASP A 3 -8.70 12.62 -15.73
C ASP A 3 -9.23 11.64 -14.67
N LYS A 4 -10.56 11.59 -14.50
CA LYS A 4 -11.22 10.67 -13.56
C LYS A 4 -11.19 9.23 -14.06
N LEU A 5 -11.30 9.02 -15.37
CA LEU A 5 -11.17 7.70 -15.98
C LEU A 5 -9.73 7.20 -15.86
N THR A 6 -8.75 8.03 -16.20
CA THR A 6 -7.33 7.71 -16.04
C THR A 6 -7.00 7.37 -14.59
N SER A 7 -7.41 8.20 -13.62
CA SER A 7 -7.19 7.94 -12.19
C SER A 7 -7.86 6.64 -11.70
N THR A 8 -9.05 6.30 -12.22
CA THR A 8 -9.72 5.04 -11.87
C THR A 8 -8.97 3.82 -12.43
N LEU A 9 -8.50 3.91 -13.67
CA LEU A 9 -7.70 2.86 -14.31
C LEU A 9 -6.36 2.68 -13.61
N ASP A 10 -5.70 3.76 -13.23
CA ASP A 10 -4.44 3.74 -12.47
C ASP A 10 -4.63 3.06 -11.11
N PHE A 11 -5.70 3.41 -10.38
CA PHE A 11 -6.06 2.76 -9.11
C PHE A 11 -6.23 1.24 -9.28
N HIS A 12 -7.01 0.81 -10.28
CA HIS A 12 -7.22 -0.60 -10.53
C HIS A 12 -5.94 -1.32 -10.97
N GLY A 13 -5.10 -0.67 -11.78
CA GLY A 13 -3.80 -1.19 -12.19
C GLY A 13 -2.88 -1.44 -11.00
N GLN A 14 -2.77 -0.47 -10.09
CA GLN A 14 -2.01 -0.62 -8.84
C GLN A 14 -2.57 -1.73 -7.95
N ALA A 15 -3.89 -1.79 -7.78
CA ALA A 15 -4.54 -2.82 -6.98
C ALA A 15 -4.31 -4.24 -7.52
N LEU A 16 -4.37 -4.40 -8.85
CA LEU A 16 -4.07 -5.66 -9.54
C LEU A 16 -2.62 -6.08 -9.33
N SER A 17 -1.68 -5.12 -9.41
CA SER A 17 -0.26 -5.37 -9.16
C SER A 17 0.00 -5.88 -7.75
N LEU A 18 -0.49 -5.16 -6.73
CA LEU A 18 -0.38 -5.56 -5.32
C LEU A 18 -1.05 -6.92 -5.06
N ARG A 19 -2.18 -7.19 -5.71
CA ARG A 19 -2.85 -8.50 -5.59
C ARG A 19 -2.00 -9.61 -6.19
N SER A 20 -1.35 -9.38 -7.34
CA SER A 20 -0.41 -10.33 -7.95
C SER A 20 0.76 -10.63 -7.01
N GLU A 21 1.32 -9.61 -6.38
CA GLU A 21 2.41 -9.75 -5.41
C GLU A 21 1.98 -10.61 -4.20
N ARG A 22 0.82 -10.30 -3.60
CA ARG A 22 0.28 -11.10 -2.50
C ARG A 22 0.03 -12.56 -2.91
N GLN A 23 -0.47 -12.79 -4.12
CA GLN A 23 -0.66 -14.15 -4.64
C GLN A 23 0.68 -14.91 -4.78
N ARG A 24 1.78 -14.23 -5.12
CA ARG A 24 3.11 -14.85 -5.14
C ARG A 24 3.57 -15.23 -3.73
N LEU A 25 3.31 -14.39 -2.73
CA LEU A 25 3.61 -14.72 -1.33
C LEU A 25 2.82 -15.95 -0.87
N ILE A 26 1.51 -15.99 -1.16
CA ILE A 26 0.66 -17.15 -0.85
C ILE A 26 1.17 -18.40 -1.56
N ALA A 27 1.49 -18.32 -2.85
CA ALA A 27 2.04 -19.45 -3.60
C ALA A 27 3.38 -19.93 -3.02
N SER A 28 4.25 -19.02 -2.61
CA SER A 28 5.51 -19.35 -1.94
C SER A 28 5.26 -20.02 -0.58
N ASN A 29 4.31 -19.52 0.20
CA ASN A 29 3.94 -20.13 1.47
C ASN A 29 3.40 -21.55 1.27
N ILE A 30 2.54 -21.77 0.27
CA ILE A 30 2.01 -23.10 -0.07
C ILE A 30 3.14 -24.03 -0.51
N ALA A 31 4.02 -23.56 -1.39
CA ALA A 31 5.14 -24.37 -1.89
C ALA A 31 6.11 -24.82 -0.78
N ASN A 32 6.24 -24.03 0.30
CA ASN A 32 7.11 -24.31 1.43
C ASN A 32 6.35 -24.77 2.68
N ALA A 33 5.03 -25.01 2.59
CA ALA A 33 4.19 -25.32 3.75
C ALA A 33 4.65 -26.57 4.49
N ASP A 34 5.18 -27.55 3.76
CA ASP A 34 5.67 -28.83 4.30
C ASP A 34 7.17 -28.81 4.64
N THR A 35 7.84 -27.65 4.55
CA THR A 35 9.26 -27.52 4.89
C THR A 35 9.42 -27.23 6.39
N PRO A 36 10.03 -28.13 7.19
CA PRO A 36 10.20 -27.90 8.63
C PRO A 36 10.94 -26.60 8.92
N GLY A 37 10.38 -25.79 9.83
CA GLY A 37 10.96 -24.49 10.22
C GLY A 37 10.69 -23.33 9.26
N TYR A 38 9.89 -23.52 8.20
CA TYR A 38 9.47 -22.42 7.33
C TYR A 38 8.47 -21.48 8.04
N VAL A 39 8.66 -20.17 7.86
CA VAL A 39 7.78 -19.12 8.42
C VAL A 39 7.09 -18.40 7.27
N ALA A 40 5.77 -18.53 7.21
CA ALA A 40 4.94 -17.89 6.20
C ALA A 40 4.99 -16.36 6.31
N ARG A 41 4.90 -15.69 5.16
CA ARG A 41 4.92 -14.22 5.06
C ARG A 41 3.64 -13.73 4.39
N ASP A 42 3.11 -12.60 4.86
CA ASP A 42 2.04 -11.88 4.18
C ASP A 42 2.35 -10.38 4.17
N MET A 43 1.68 -9.66 3.28
CA MET A 43 1.72 -8.20 3.20
C MET A 43 0.36 -7.63 3.65
N ASP A 44 0.38 -6.51 4.36
CA ASP A 44 -0.86 -5.75 4.59
C ASP A 44 -1.28 -5.08 3.29
N PHE A 45 -2.10 -5.78 2.51
CA PHE A 45 -2.65 -5.30 1.24
C PHE A 45 -3.38 -3.96 1.40
N THR A 46 -4.07 -3.76 2.52
CA THR A 46 -4.87 -2.55 2.72
C THR A 46 -3.96 -1.35 2.95
N ALA A 47 -2.94 -1.51 3.81
CA ALA A 47 -1.93 -0.48 4.01
C ALA A 47 -1.17 -0.17 2.72
N ALA A 48 -0.72 -1.21 2.00
CA ALA A 48 0.01 -1.07 0.74
C ALA A 48 -0.83 -0.37 -0.34
N LEU A 49 -2.13 -0.69 -0.45
CA LEU A 49 -3.02 -0.08 -1.43
C LEU A 49 -3.26 1.40 -1.11
N ARG A 50 -3.49 1.75 0.16
CA ARG A 50 -3.64 3.16 0.59
C ARG A 50 -2.37 3.97 0.32
N GLN A 51 -1.21 3.38 0.50
CA GLN A 51 0.08 4.01 0.21
C GLN A 51 0.28 4.21 -1.31
N ALA A 52 0.00 3.18 -2.12
CA ALA A 52 0.14 3.24 -3.57
C ALA A 52 -0.80 4.27 -4.23
N THR A 53 -2.00 4.41 -3.67
CA THR A 53 -3.07 5.27 -4.21
C THR A 53 -3.06 6.68 -3.63
N GLY A 54 -2.06 7.02 -2.79
CA GLY A 54 -1.89 8.37 -2.26
C GLY A 54 -2.94 8.81 -1.24
N GLN A 55 -3.85 7.93 -0.79
CA GLN A 55 -4.85 8.24 0.23
C GLN A 55 -4.23 8.57 1.60
N MET A 56 -2.92 8.32 1.77
CA MET A 56 -2.12 8.72 2.92
C MET A 56 -1.35 10.04 2.69
N GLN A 57 -1.83 10.91 1.80
CA GLN A 57 -1.40 12.32 1.75
C GLN A 57 -2.43 13.20 2.48
N GLY A 58 -2.73 12.85 3.73
CA GLY A 58 -2.94 13.91 4.73
C GLY A 58 -1.57 14.53 4.92
N ALA A 59 -1.42 15.82 4.59
CA ALA A 59 -0.17 16.57 4.70
C ALA A 59 0.58 16.18 5.99
N PRO A 60 1.91 15.99 5.97
CA PRO A 60 2.65 15.88 7.21
C PRO A 60 2.30 17.13 8.02
N ALA A 61 1.61 16.94 9.15
CA ALA A 61 1.43 18.01 10.11
C ALA A 61 2.86 18.39 10.54
N LEU A 62 3.34 19.50 9.99
CA LEU A 62 4.65 20.02 10.29
C LEU A 62 4.69 20.25 11.79
N ALA A 63 5.52 19.48 12.50
CA ALA A 63 5.70 19.67 13.93
C ALA A 63 6.33 21.06 14.11
N ALA A 64 5.53 22.01 14.58
CA ALA A 64 6.04 23.33 14.92
C ALA A 64 7.03 23.16 16.08
N SER A 65 8.30 23.44 15.82
CA SER A 65 9.36 23.37 16.84
C SER A 65 9.22 24.45 17.91
N GLN A 66 8.41 25.49 17.64
CA GLN A 66 8.13 26.61 18.54
C GLN A 66 6.65 27.05 18.47
N PRO A 67 6.04 27.42 19.62
CA PRO A 67 4.71 28.04 19.65
C PRO A 67 4.72 29.34 18.84
N GLY A 68 3.82 29.48 17.85
CA GLY A 68 3.69 30.68 17.00
C GLY A 68 4.17 30.53 15.55
N HIS A 69 4.67 29.36 15.15
CA HIS A 69 5.19 29.10 13.80
C HIS A 69 4.21 28.43 12.81
N ILE A 70 2.92 28.32 13.15
CA ILE A 70 1.84 28.13 12.17
C ILE A 70 0.83 29.27 12.31
N GLY A 71 1.01 30.32 11.51
CA GLY A 71 0.06 31.41 11.37
C GLY A 71 -0.69 31.27 10.05
N GLY A 72 -2.02 31.15 10.14
CA GLY A 72 -2.96 31.08 9.01
C GLY A 72 -3.87 29.88 9.08
#